data_AF-A0A377GE07-F1
#
_entry.id   AF-A0A377GE07-F1
#
_cell.length_a   1.000
_cell.length_b   1.000
_cell.length_c   1.000
_cell.angle_alpha   90.00
_cell.angle_beta   90.00
_cell.angle_gamma   90.00
#
_symmetry.space_group_name_H-M   'P 1'
#
loop_
_entity.id
_entity.type
_entity.pdbx_description
1 polymer ?
#
loop_
_entity_poly.entity_id
_entity_poly.type
_entity_poly.pdbx_seq_one_letter_code
_entity_poly.pdbx_strand_id
1 'polypeptide(L)'
;MKIKTFLLLLCSPLLAPKINAAVPAALMFHNKPVDALCFFNFEGKEIDLERCGLAKTKYGVKGHNSNLMAKGYIGYDWQDPEDPGPAEGYSYYKFFSAGKNLYWVYTINSGGGTGEFTTLYQVKRKNTTTLEAEMLIGGDRCNGGIQNVSLENHHLIFSQNLTAFDFIALSKTSAPQLKAYDDLAACAICCVAEAYYELNSDAKLQLNYVDLGTVNDIKEMPEQGALQPCFNQLLVAYAAGGKRKLKQNMLDEFAAKFMNTCKKPD
;
A
#
# COMPACT_ATOMS: atom_id res chain seq x y z
N MET A 1 45.07 12.29 53.94
CA MET A 1 44.27 13.07 52.97
C MET A 1 44.95 12.98 51.60
N LYS A 2 44.36 12.26 50.64
CA LYS A 2 44.62 12.31 49.18
C LYS A 2 43.60 11.39 48.49
N ILE A 3 42.44 11.95 48.18
CA ILE A 3 41.38 11.29 47.41
C ILE A 3 41.79 11.38 45.94
N LYS A 4 42.05 10.22 45.30
CA LYS A 4 42.35 10.15 43.87
C LYS A 4 41.04 10.02 43.10
N THR A 5 40.62 11.11 42.48
CA THR A 5 39.46 11.17 41.59
C THR A 5 39.80 10.45 40.28
N PHE A 6 39.13 9.34 40.01
CA PHE A 6 39.27 8.56 38.78
C PHE A 6 38.30 9.12 37.73
N LEU A 7 38.82 9.84 36.74
CA LEU A 7 38.06 10.41 35.63
C LEU A 7 37.79 9.30 34.59
N LEU A 8 36.60 8.71 34.59
CA LEU A 8 36.16 7.80 33.53
C LEU A 8 35.81 8.62 32.27
N LEU A 9 36.68 8.60 31.26
CA LEU A 9 36.35 9.03 29.90
C LEU A 9 35.39 8.01 29.28
N LEU A 10 34.11 8.32 29.27
CA LEU A 10 33.10 7.64 28.45
C LEU A 10 33.32 8.01 26.98
N CYS A 11 34.16 7.23 26.30
CA CYS A 11 34.30 7.27 24.85
C CYS A 11 33.06 6.58 24.24
N SER A 12 31.96 7.32 24.06
CA SER A 12 30.80 6.83 23.31
C SER A 12 31.22 6.62 21.85
N PRO A 13 31.19 5.39 21.30
CA PRO A 13 31.42 5.20 19.88
C PRO A 13 30.24 5.82 19.13
N LEU A 14 30.48 6.97 18.50
CA LEU A 14 29.72 7.45 17.36
C LEU A 14 29.93 6.44 16.22
N LEU A 15 29.10 5.42 16.11
CA LEU A 15 29.11 4.51 14.96
C LEU A 15 27.75 4.51 14.27
N ALA A 16 27.80 5.04 13.05
CA ALA A 16 26.72 5.48 12.20
C ALA A 16 25.85 4.33 11.68
N PRO A 17 24.51 4.40 11.82
CA PRO A 17 23.61 3.54 11.09
C PRO A 17 22.99 4.33 9.94
N LYS A 18 23.67 4.40 8.79
CA LYS A 18 23.00 4.77 7.52
C LYS A 18 23.63 4.02 6.34
N ILE A 19 23.63 2.69 6.42
CA ILE A 19 23.68 1.93 5.17
C ILE A 19 22.25 2.00 4.62
N ASN A 20 21.97 3.04 3.81
CA ASN A 20 20.91 2.93 2.82
C ASN A 20 21.26 1.69 2.01
N ALA A 21 20.44 0.64 2.09
CA ALA A 21 20.68 -0.60 1.39
C ALA A 21 20.95 -0.27 -0.08
N ALA A 22 22.10 -0.69 -0.59
CA ALA A 22 22.46 -0.43 -1.98
C ALA A 22 21.38 -1.00 -2.90
N VAL A 23 20.98 -0.23 -3.91
CA VAL A 23 20.00 -0.68 -4.89
C VAL A 23 20.57 -1.91 -5.61
N PRO A 24 19.85 -3.04 -5.65
CA PRO A 24 20.36 -4.27 -6.24
C PRO A 24 20.57 -4.08 -7.74
N ALA A 25 21.59 -4.74 -8.30
CA ALA A 25 21.94 -4.63 -9.73
C ALA A 25 20.74 -4.91 -10.67
N ALA A 26 19.83 -5.80 -10.26
CA ALA A 26 18.59 -6.09 -10.99
C ALA A 26 17.67 -4.87 -11.16
N LEU A 27 17.69 -3.93 -10.21
CA LEU A 27 16.94 -2.67 -10.21
C LEU A 27 17.83 -1.46 -10.56
N MET A 28 18.95 -1.70 -11.25
CA MET A 28 19.83 -0.66 -11.78
C MET A 28 19.80 -0.65 -13.32
N PHE A 29 19.87 0.53 -13.92
CA PHE A 29 20.03 0.74 -15.36
C PHE A 29 21.04 1.86 -15.60
N HIS A 30 22.06 1.60 -16.41
CA HIS A 30 23.19 2.53 -16.63
C HIS A 30 23.81 3.08 -15.33
N ASN A 31 24.06 2.20 -14.35
CA ASN A 31 24.61 2.53 -13.02
C ASN A 31 23.76 3.52 -12.20
N LYS A 32 22.47 3.67 -12.52
CA LYS A 32 21.49 4.43 -11.74
C LYS A 32 20.34 3.51 -11.33
N PRO A 33 19.62 3.80 -10.24
CA PRO A 33 18.37 3.11 -9.94
C PRO A 33 17.41 3.21 -11.11
N VAL A 34 16.60 2.17 -11.33
CA VAL A 34 15.50 2.23 -12.31
C VAL A 34 14.60 3.41 -11.96
N ASP A 35 14.24 4.17 -12.99
CA ASP A 35 13.42 5.37 -12.88
C ASP A 35 12.02 5.01 -12.36
N ALA A 36 11.49 5.79 -11.40
CA ALA A 36 10.24 5.45 -10.73
C ALA A 36 9.03 5.45 -11.68
N LEU A 37 9.04 6.28 -12.73
CA LEU A 37 7.96 6.29 -13.73
C LEU A 37 7.91 5.01 -14.56
N CYS A 38 8.98 4.22 -14.60
CA CYS A 38 8.96 2.91 -15.24
C CYS A 38 7.98 1.93 -14.56
N PHE A 39 7.67 2.13 -13.28
CA PHE A 39 6.69 1.33 -12.56
C PHE A 39 5.28 1.94 -12.55
N PHE A 40 5.14 3.20 -12.97
CA PHE A 40 3.85 3.90 -13.01
C PHE A 40 3.16 3.80 -14.37
N ASN A 41 3.92 3.96 -15.47
CA ASN A 41 3.37 4.12 -16.82
C ASN A 41 3.52 2.88 -17.71
N PHE A 42 3.78 1.71 -17.14
CA PHE A 42 3.90 0.50 -17.94
C PHE A 42 2.57 -0.24 -18.06
N GLU A 43 2.33 -0.81 -19.24
CA GLU A 43 1.22 -1.70 -19.49
C GLU A 43 1.75 -3.12 -19.74
N GLY A 44 1.04 -4.13 -19.25
CA GLY A 44 1.41 -5.53 -19.43
C GLY A 44 2.35 -6.06 -18.33
N LYS A 45 3.27 -6.96 -18.71
CA LYS A 45 4.14 -7.72 -17.78
C LYS A 45 5.63 -7.41 -17.92
N GLU A 46 6.01 -6.63 -18.93
CA GLU A 46 7.42 -6.32 -19.22
C GLU A 46 7.63 -4.81 -19.24
N ILE A 47 8.70 -4.37 -18.59
CA ILE A 47 9.13 -2.97 -18.56
C ILE A 47 10.41 -2.88 -19.38
N ASP A 48 10.34 -2.19 -20.51
CA ASP A 48 11.50 -1.84 -21.33
C ASP A 48 12.17 -0.59 -20.75
N LEU A 49 13.33 -0.78 -20.13
CA LEU A 49 14.13 0.25 -19.47
C LEU A 49 14.71 1.27 -20.45
N GLU A 50 14.79 0.94 -21.75
CA GLU A 50 15.16 1.90 -22.78
C GLU A 50 13.99 2.79 -23.19
N ARG A 51 12.75 2.39 -22.89
CA ARG A 51 11.51 3.06 -23.36
C ARG A 51 10.64 3.61 -22.22
N CYS A 52 11.09 3.55 -20.98
CA CYS A 52 10.37 4.08 -19.82
C CYS A 52 11.15 5.18 -19.09
N GLY A 53 10.52 5.76 -18.07
CA GLY A 53 11.13 6.76 -17.20
C GLY A 53 11.11 8.18 -17.74
N LEU A 54 11.71 9.12 -17.00
CA LEU A 54 11.73 10.55 -17.35
C LEU A 54 12.21 10.83 -18.78
N ALA A 55 13.27 10.15 -19.20
CA ALA A 55 13.87 10.36 -20.52
C ALA A 55 12.92 10.05 -21.69
N LYS A 56 11.82 9.34 -21.42
CA LYS A 56 10.82 8.89 -22.41
C LYS A 56 9.45 9.49 -22.17
N THR A 57 9.28 10.26 -21.09
CA THR A 57 8.06 11.00 -20.78
C THR A 57 8.27 12.50 -20.97
N LYS A 58 7.19 13.25 -21.10
CA LYS A 58 7.23 14.73 -21.16
C LYS A 58 7.46 15.40 -19.81
N TYR A 59 7.48 14.65 -18.70
CA TYR A 59 7.48 15.23 -17.37
C TYR A 59 8.78 15.94 -16.99
N GLY A 60 8.64 17.09 -16.31
CA GLY A 60 9.75 17.81 -15.69
C GLY A 60 9.84 17.51 -14.20
N VAL A 61 11.03 17.15 -13.70
CA VAL A 61 11.28 16.97 -12.25
C VAL A 61 11.15 18.30 -11.53
N LYS A 62 10.38 18.32 -10.43
CA LYS A 62 10.14 19.49 -9.60
C LYS A 62 10.86 19.45 -8.26
N GLY A 63 11.02 18.25 -7.70
CA GLY A 63 11.57 18.13 -6.38
C GLY A 63 11.72 16.68 -5.94
N HIS A 64 12.09 16.54 -4.67
CA HIS A 64 12.15 15.26 -3.99
C HIS A 64 11.57 15.44 -2.59
N ASN A 65 10.72 14.51 -2.19
CA ASN A 65 10.17 14.45 -0.85
C ASN A 65 11.21 13.87 0.12
N SER A 66 11.84 14.74 0.91
CA SER A 66 12.91 14.37 1.85
C SER A 66 12.46 13.34 2.89
N ASN A 67 11.18 13.36 3.30
CA ASN A 67 10.63 12.40 4.25
C ASN A 67 10.51 10.99 3.64
N LEU A 68 10.11 10.89 2.37
CA LEU A 68 10.06 9.60 1.66
C LEU A 68 11.49 9.08 1.40
N MET A 69 12.39 9.94 0.94
CA MET A 69 13.80 9.56 0.74
C MET A 69 14.44 9.05 2.03
N ALA A 70 14.17 9.70 3.17
CA ALA A 70 14.64 9.26 4.48
C ALA A 70 14.08 7.90 4.92
N LYS A 71 12.92 7.49 4.38
CA LYS A 71 12.30 6.17 4.59
C LYS A 71 12.78 5.11 3.57
N GLY A 72 13.73 5.46 2.71
CA GLY A 72 14.34 4.58 1.72
C GLY A 72 13.56 4.45 0.42
N TYR A 73 12.68 5.41 0.11
CA TYR A 73 12.05 5.48 -1.21
C TYR A 73 13.01 6.05 -2.24
N ILE A 74 12.79 5.67 -3.50
CA ILE A 74 13.50 6.15 -4.68
C ILE A 74 12.43 6.74 -5.62
N GLY A 75 12.61 8.00 -6.00
CA GLY A 75 11.63 8.70 -6.83
C GLY A 75 11.76 10.20 -6.74
N TYR A 76 10.75 10.90 -7.23
CA TYR A 76 10.72 12.36 -7.29
C TYR A 76 9.29 12.87 -7.52
N ASP A 77 9.14 14.17 -7.31
CA ASP A 77 7.95 14.94 -7.67
C ASP A 77 8.15 15.48 -9.10
N TRP A 78 7.10 15.47 -9.91
CA TRP A 78 7.15 15.82 -11.32
C TRP A 78 5.92 16.62 -11.75
N GLN A 79 6.01 17.31 -12.89
CA GLN A 79 4.87 18.01 -13.48
C GLN A 79 4.80 17.73 -14.98
N ASP A 80 3.57 17.60 -15.49
CA ASP A 80 3.30 17.58 -16.92
C ASP A 80 3.39 19.00 -17.48
N PRO A 81 4.32 19.29 -18.40
CA PRO A 81 4.42 20.64 -18.97
C PRO A 81 3.21 21.01 -19.82
N GLU A 82 2.43 20.04 -20.31
CA GLU A 82 1.21 20.27 -21.09
C GLU A 82 -0.03 20.49 -20.20
N ASP A 83 0.05 20.10 -18.92
CA ASP A 83 -0.94 20.40 -17.90
C ASP A 83 -0.25 21.03 -16.66
N PRO A 84 0.21 22.29 -16.78
CA PRO A 84 0.96 22.98 -15.73
C PRO A 84 0.08 23.43 -14.57
N GLY A 85 -1.03 22.73 -14.32
CA GLY A 85 -1.91 22.96 -13.17
C GLY A 85 -1.12 23.03 -11.86
N PRO A 86 -1.72 23.60 -10.80
CA PRO A 86 -1.00 23.89 -9.56
C PRO A 86 -0.50 22.64 -8.82
N ALA A 87 -0.95 21.45 -9.20
CA ALA A 87 -0.66 20.22 -8.50
C ALA A 87 0.42 19.41 -9.24
N GLU A 88 1.47 19.08 -8.50
CA GLU A 88 2.57 18.23 -8.94
C GLU A 88 2.17 16.76 -8.80
N GLY A 89 2.52 15.95 -9.79
CA GLY A 89 2.52 14.51 -9.66
C GLY A 89 3.73 14.03 -8.88
N TYR A 90 3.70 12.76 -8.48
CA TYR A 90 4.86 12.11 -7.89
C TYR A 90 4.90 10.63 -8.22
N SER A 91 6.10 10.08 -8.25
CA SER A 91 6.32 8.64 -8.41
C SER A 91 7.49 8.22 -7.53
N TYR A 92 7.21 7.37 -6.56
CA TYR A 92 8.22 6.78 -5.69
C TYR A 92 8.03 5.27 -5.58
N TYR A 93 9.12 4.56 -5.37
CA TYR A 93 9.07 3.15 -5.02
C TYR A 93 10.06 2.79 -3.92
N LYS A 94 9.77 1.68 -3.25
CA LYS A 94 10.65 1.01 -2.31
C LYS A 94 10.67 -0.46 -2.66
N PHE A 95 11.82 -1.11 -2.52
CA PHE A 95 11.98 -2.52 -2.86
C PHE A 95 12.34 -3.35 -1.64
N PHE A 96 11.99 -4.63 -1.71
CA PHE A 96 12.28 -5.65 -0.72
C PHE A 96 12.74 -6.92 -1.43
N SER A 97 13.75 -7.62 -0.89
CA SER A 97 14.20 -8.89 -1.48
C SER A 97 13.15 -9.97 -1.26
N ALA A 98 12.72 -10.63 -2.33
CA ALA A 98 11.89 -11.83 -2.30
C ALA A 98 12.72 -13.13 -2.49
N GLY A 99 14.06 -13.00 -2.53
CA GLY A 99 15.00 -14.10 -2.79
C GLY A 99 15.26 -14.33 -4.28
N LYS A 100 16.35 -15.06 -4.63
CA LYS A 100 16.67 -15.48 -6.02
C LYS A 100 16.57 -14.38 -7.10
N ASN A 101 17.06 -13.17 -6.83
CA ASN A 101 16.94 -12.01 -7.74
C ASN A 101 15.49 -11.58 -8.07
N LEU A 102 14.54 -11.95 -7.23
CA LEU A 102 13.16 -11.44 -7.21
C LEU A 102 13.04 -10.36 -6.14
N TYR A 103 12.22 -9.36 -6.43
CA TYR A 103 11.98 -8.23 -5.56
C TYR A 103 10.50 -7.93 -5.47
N TRP A 104 10.02 -7.61 -4.28
CA TRP A 104 8.76 -6.91 -4.15
C TRP A 104 9.03 -5.41 -4.31
N VAL A 105 8.33 -4.76 -5.22
CA VAL A 105 8.42 -3.32 -5.47
C VAL A 105 7.10 -2.69 -5.07
N TYR A 106 7.14 -1.92 -3.99
CA TYR A 106 6.02 -1.12 -3.53
C TYR A 106 6.12 0.28 -4.12
N THR A 107 5.10 0.72 -4.84
CA THR A 107 5.05 2.04 -5.48
C THR A 107 3.99 2.91 -4.84
N ILE A 108 4.25 4.21 -4.76
CA ILE A 108 3.27 5.25 -4.45
C ILE A 108 3.32 6.30 -5.56
N ASN A 109 2.17 6.60 -6.16
CA ASN A 109 2.08 7.47 -7.32
C ASN A 109 0.88 8.41 -7.23
N SER A 110 1.05 9.62 -7.76
CA SER A 110 -0.05 10.53 -8.06
C SER A 110 0.20 11.21 -9.39
N GLY A 111 -0.86 11.36 -10.19
CA GLY A 111 -0.81 12.09 -11.45
C GLY A 111 -0.93 13.61 -11.31
N GLY A 112 -0.90 14.16 -10.08
CA GLY A 112 -1.19 15.57 -9.81
C GLY A 112 -2.67 15.86 -9.53
N GLY A 113 -3.50 14.83 -9.46
CA GLY A 113 -4.88 14.94 -8.99
C GLY A 113 -5.00 14.75 -7.47
N THR A 114 -6.20 14.44 -6.99
CA THR A 114 -6.42 14.03 -5.59
C THR A 114 -6.15 12.54 -5.33
N GLY A 115 -5.93 11.75 -6.39
CA GLY A 115 -5.66 10.31 -6.31
C GLY A 115 -4.26 10.02 -5.76
N GLU A 116 -4.17 8.96 -4.97
CA GLU A 116 -2.92 8.39 -4.47
C GLU A 116 -2.97 6.88 -4.69
N PHE A 117 -2.25 6.44 -5.71
CA PHE A 117 -2.23 5.06 -6.16
C PHE A 117 -1.05 4.34 -5.53
N THR A 118 -1.34 3.20 -4.96
CA THR A 118 -0.33 2.35 -4.34
C THR A 118 -0.40 0.97 -4.95
N THR A 119 0.75 0.34 -5.16
CA THR A 119 0.80 -0.96 -5.82
C THR A 119 1.98 -1.76 -5.32
N LEU A 120 1.80 -3.07 -5.20
CA LEU A 120 2.84 -4.03 -4.92
C LEU A 120 3.05 -4.93 -6.12
N TYR A 121 4.25 -4.90 -6.69
CA TYR A 121 4.67 -5.75 -7.80
C TYR A 121 5.65 -6.82 -7.33
N GLN A 122 5.63 -7.98 -7.97
CA GLN A 122 6.79 -8.87 -8.02
C GLN A 122 7.60 -8.55 -9.26
N VAL A 123 8.88 -8.26 -9.09
CA VAL A 123 9.78 -7.80 -10.16
C VAL A 123 11.02 -8.68 -10.24
N LYS A 124 11.42 -9.04 -11.46
CA LYS A 124 12.71 -9.69 -11.75
C LYS A 124 13.35 -9.13 -13.00
N ARG A 125 14.67 -9.22 -13.07
CA ARG A 125 15.42 -8.86 -14.28
C ARG A 125 15.30 -9.99 -15.32
N LYS A 126 14.80 -9.68 -16.51
CA LYS A 126 14.73 -10.64 -17.63
C LYS A 126 16.03 -10.64 -18.43
N ASN A 127 16.54 -9.45 -18.77
CA ASN A 127 17.80 -9.23 -19.49
C ASN A 127 18.36 -7.85 -19.14
N THR A 128 19.40 -7.35 -19.81
CA THR A 128 20.03 -6.05 -19.50
C THR A 128 19.16 -4.81 -19.71
N THR A 129 18.05 -4.88 -20.43
CA THR A 129 17.17 -3.75 -20.73
C THR A 129 15.71 -3.99 -20.33
N THR A 130 15.36 -5.19 -19.85
CA THR A 130 13.96 -5.55 -19.56
C THR A 130 13.79 -6.07 -18.14
N LEU A 131 12.78 -5.56 -17.44
CA LEU A 131 12.22 -6.17 -16.22
C LEU A 131 10.94 -6.92 -16.56
N GLU A 132 10.69 -8.03 -15.87
CA GLU A 132 9.35 -8.61 -15.75
C GLU A 132 8.73 -8.11 -14.44
N ALA A 133 7.50 -7.61 -14.51
CA ALA A 133 6.75 -7.09 -13.36
C ALA A 133 5.32 -7.65 -13.37
N GLU A 134 4.93 -8.29 -12.27
CA GLU A 134 3.58 -8.80 -12.05
C GLU A 134 2.93 -8.03 -10.91
N MET A 135 1.77 -7.41 -11.16
CA MET A 135 0.99 -6.76 -10.11
C MET A 135 0.38 -7.83 -9.21
N LEU A 136 0.72 -7.76 -7.92
CA LEU A 136 0.15 -8.65 -6.92
C LEU A 136 -1.12 -8.06 -6.32
N ILE A 137 -1.09 -6.76 -6.01
CA ILE A 137 -2.19 -6.02 -5.40
C ILE A 137 -1.96 -4.51 -5.59
N GLY A 138 -3.04 -3.73 -5.67
CA GLY A 138 -2.98 -2.27 -5.76
C GLY A 138 -4.32 -1.62 -5.41
N GLY A 139 -4.33 -0.29 -5.31
CA GLY A 139 -5.54 0.51 -5.08
C GLY A 139 -5.29 2.01 -4.91
N ASP A 140 -6.36 2.76 -4.66
CA ASP A 140 -6.37 4.22 -4.46
C ASP A 140 -6.90 4.55 -3.06
N ARG A 141 -6.05 5.09 -2.18
CA ARG A 141 -6.42 5.54 -0.83
C ARG A 141 -7.30 4.54 -0.08
N CYS A 142 -8.59 4.82 0.13
CA CYS A 142 -9.51 3.90 0.83
C CYS A 142 -9.97 2.71 0.01
N ASN A 143 -9.93 2.82 -1.32
CA ASN A 143 -10.32 1.77 -2.25
C ASN A 143 -9.09 0.90 -2.57
N GLY A 144 -8.71 0.06 -1.61
CA GLY A 144 -7.60 -0.88 -1.76
C GLY A 144 -6.20 -0.27 -1.64
N GLY A 145 -6.05 0.96 -1.16
CA GLY A 145 -4.72 1.57 -0.98
C GLY A 145 -3.90 0.81 0.07
N ILE A 146 -2.65 0.51 -0.27
CA ILE A 146 -1.68 -0.26 0.50
C ILE A 146 -0.82 0.68 1.34
N GLN A 147 -0.56 0.30 2.59
CA GLN A 147 0.20 1.06 3.56
C GLN A 147 0.96 0.13 4.53
N ASN A 148 1.75 0.72 5.43
CA ASN A 148 2.50 0.02 6.47
C ASN A 148 3.39 -1.14 5.97
N VAL A 149 3.93 -1.01 4.75
CA VAL A 149 4.74 -2.05 4.12
C VAL A 149 6.08 -2.23 4.83
N SER A 150 6.35 -3.45 5.29
CA SER A 150 7.58 -3.82 5.99
C SER A 150 7.98 -5.27 5.70
N LEU A 151 9.24 -5.60 5.96
CA LEU A 151 9.77 -6.96 5.81
C LEU A 151 10.04 -7.56 7.19
N GLU A 152 9.38 -8.66 7.51
CA GLU A 152 9.52 -9.38 8.77
C GLU A 152 9.74 -10.87 8.49
N ASN A 153 10.82 -11.46 9.00
CA ASN A 153 11.11 -12.89 8.84
C ASN A 153 11.05 -13.42 7.39
N HIS A 154 11.51 -12.61 6.42
CA HIS A 154 11.43 -12.88 4.98
C HIS A 154 10.02 -12.85 4.37
N HIS A 155 9.03 -12.35 5.10
CA HIS A 155 7.69 -12.11 4.58
C HIS A 155 7.43 -10.61 4.52
N LEU A 156 6.73 -10.17 3.48
CA LEU A 156 6.27 -8.80 3.41
C LEU A 156 4.96 -8.68 4.18
N ILE A 157 4.94 -7.82 5.18
CA ILE A 157 3.76 -7.47 5.96
C ILE A 157 3.29 -6.10 5.52
N PHE A 158 1.99 -5.96 5.27
CA PHE A 158 1.39 -4.68 4.89
C PHE A 158 -0.08 -4.64 5.31
N SER A 159 -0.67 -3.46 5.30
CA SER A 159 -2.13 -3.32 5.38
C SER A 159 -2.70 -2.66 4.13
N GLN A 160 -3.98 -2.90 3.89
CA GLN A 160 -4.75 -2.35 2.80
C GLN A 160 -6.01 -1.69 3.37
N ASN A 161 -6.29 -0.44 2.99
CA ASN A 161 -7.54 0.20 3.35
C ASN A 161 -8.71 -0.49 2.65
N LEU A 162 -9.83 -0.57 3.35
CA LEU A 162 -11.06 -1.16 2.86
C LEU A 162 -12.18 -0.13 2.85
N THR A 163 -12.92 -0.11 1.75
CA THR A 163 -14.27 0.44 1.72
C THR A 163 -15.27 -0.56 2.30
N ALA A 164 -16.52 -0.14 2.52
CA ALA A 164 -17.57 -1.04 2.99
C ALA A 164 -17.84 -2.18 2.01
N PHE A 165 -17.77 -1.87 0.70
CA PHE A 165 -17.86 -2.88 -0.35
C PHE A 165 -16.72 -3.90 -0.26
N ASP A 166 -15.46 -3.43 -0.20
CA ASP A 166 -14.28 -4.32 -0.15
C ASP A 166 -14.29 -5.19 1.11
N PHE A 167 -14.72 -4.63 2.24
CA PHE A 167 -14.84 -5.34 3.50
C PHE A 167 -15.73 -6.59 3.36
N ILE A 168 -16.89 -6.45 2.74
CA ILE A 168 -17.81 -7.58 2.53
C ILE A 168 -17.24 -8.55 1.48
N ALA A 169 -16.59 -8.03 0.44
CA ALA A 169 -16.00 -8.85 -0.64
C ALA A 169 -14.88 -9.78 -0.17
N LEU A 170 -14.24 -9.50 0.98
CA LEU A 170 -13.20 -10.35 1.58
C LEU A 170 -13.74 -11.63 2.26
N SER A 171 -15.05 -11.73 2.48
CA SER A 171 -15.66 -12.95 3.02
C SER A 171 -15.63 -14.09 1.99
N LYS A 172 -15.36 -15.32 2.45
CA LYS A 172 -15.27 -16.52 1.59
C LYS A 172 -16.62 -17.21 1.39
N THR A 173 -17.59 -16.93 2.25
CA THR A 173 -18.86 -17.67 2.30
C THR A 173 -20.02 -16.88 1.71
N SER A 174 -19.87 -15.56 1.60
CA SER A 174 -20.82 -14.73 0.88
C SER A 174 -20.33 -14.56 -0.55
N ALA A 175 -21.15 -14.98 -1.52
CA ALA A 175 -21.03 -14.52 -2.90
C ALA A 175 -22.10 -13.45 -3.13
N PRO A 176 -22.01 -12.27 -2.49
CA PRO A 176 -23.11 -11.36 -2.55
C PRO A 176 -23.06 -10.67 -3.91
N GLN A 177 -24.17 -10.71 -4.63
CA GLN A 177 -24.43 -9.79 -5.73
C GLN A 177 -24.66 -8.40 -5.14
N LEU A 178 -23.59 -7.78 -4.64
CA LEU A 178 -23.58 -6.39 -4.23
C LEU A 178 -22.96 -5.59 -5.35
N LYS A 179 -23.51 -4.41 -5.56
CA LYS A 179 -23.00 -3.42 -6.50
C LYS A 179 -22.21 -2.38 -5.71
N ALA A 180 -20.94 -2.23 -6.07
CA ALA A 180 -20.14 -1.11 -5.60
C ALA A 180 -20.87 0.21 -5.91
N TYR A 181 -20.79 1.17 -4.98
CA TYR A 181 -21.45 2.48 -5.01
C TYR A 181 -22.98 2.47 -4.81
N ASP A 182 -23.70 1.55 -5.45
CA ASP A 182 -25.17 1.48 -5.35
C ASP A 182 -25.62 0.89 -4.00
N ASP A 183 -24.99 -0.22 -3.59
CA ASP A 183 -25.36 -0.92 -2.35
C ASP A 183 -24.49 -0.49 -1.18
N LEU A 184 -23.18 -0.38 -1.42
CA LEU A 184 -22.17 -0.03 -0.41
C LEU A 184 -21.14 0.95 -0.97
N ALA A 185 -20.62 1.79 -0.09
CA ALA A 185 -19.57 2.74 -0.40
C ALA A 185 -18.33 2.01 -0.92
N ALA A 186 -17.82 2.48 -2.06
CA ALA A 186 -16.63 1.97 -2.75
C ALA A 186 -15.74 3.13 -3.23
N CYS A 187 -15.66 4.20 -2.44
CA CYS A 187 -14.99 5.45 -2.83
C CYS A 187 -13.59 5.59 -2.19
N ALA A 188 -12.72 6.40 -2.82
CA ALA A 188 -11.34 6.59 -2.39
C ALA A 188 -11.14 7.30 -1.04
N ILE A 189 -12.20 7.87 -0.45
CA ILE A 189 -12.17 8.49 0.90
C ILE A 189 -13.09 7.78 1.90
N CYS A 190 -13.72 6.66 1.50
CA CYS A 190 -14.75 5.95 2.26
C CYS A 190 -14.17 4.80 3.10
N CYS A 191 -13.05 5.04 3.80
CA CYS A 191 -12.38 4.01 4.61
C CYS A 191 -13.28 3.57 5.76
N VAL A 192 -13.39 2.26 5.99
CA VAL A 192 -14.12 1.71 7.15
C VAL A 192 -13.28 0.73 7.97
N ALA A 193 -12.20 0.19 7.40
CA ALA A 193 -11.33 -0.80 8.04
C ALA A 193 -10.00 -0.93 7.30
N GLU A 194 -9.08 -1.71 7.87
CA GLU A 194 -7.81 -2.10 7.25
C GLU A 194 -7.65 -3.62 7.24
N ALA A 195 -7.38 -4.23 6.09
CA ALA A 195 -6.96 -5.62 5.99
C ALA A 195 -5.44 -5.75 6.14
N TYR A 196 -4.98 -6.58 7.06
CA TYR A 196 -3.57 -6.88 7.28
C TYR A 196 -3.20 -8.19 6.59
N TYR A 197 -2.19 -8.12 5.73
CA TYR A 197 -1.74 -9.22 4.90
C TYR A 197 -0.29 -9.60 5.17
N GLU A 198 0.01 -10.84 4.80
CA GLU A 198 1.35 -11.38 4.66
C GLU A 198 1.54 -11.90 3.24
N LEU A 199 2.71 -11.64 2.67
CA LEU A 199 3.12 -12.12 1.36
C LEU A 199 4.45 -12.87 1.49
N ASN A 200 4.46 -14.12 1.06
CA ASN A 200 5.65 -14.97 1.06
C ASN A 200 6.41 -14.92 -0.28
N SER A 201 7.59 -15.54 -0.33
CA SER A 201 8.46 -15.57 -1.52
C SER A 201 7.81 -16.15 -2.78
N ASP A 202 6.77 -16.97 -2.62
CA ASP A 202 6.01 -17.57 -3.72
C ASP A 202 4.87 -16.65 -4.21
N ALA A 203 4.88 -15.38 -3.78
CA ALA A 203 3.84 -14.38 -4.05
C ALA A 203 2.43 -14.80 -3.60
N LYS A 204 2.33 -15.71 -2.61
CA LYS A 204 1.04 -16.12 -2.05
C LYS A 204 0.61 -15.10 -1.00
N LEU A 205 -0.48 -14.41 -1.29
CA LEU A 205 -1.11 -13.46 -0.38
C LEU A 205 -1.96 -14.19 0.66
N GLN A 206 -1.77 -13.86 1.94
CA GLN A 206 -2.55 -14.40 3.05
C GLN A 206 -3.13 -13.27 3.91
N LEU A 207 -4.45 -13.24 4.05
CA LEU A 207 -5.12 -12.36 5.00
C LEU A 207 -4.86 -12.86 6.43
N ASN A 208 -4.30 -11.99 7.27
CA ASN A 208 -4.08 -12.28 8.69
C ASN A 208 -5.31 -11.89 9.52
N TYR A 209 -5.76 -10.65 9.40
CA TYR A 209 -6.99 -10.13 10.03
C TYR A 209 -7.42 -8.82 9.38
N VAL A 210 -8.67 -8.41 9.65
CA VAL A 210 -9.18 -7.06 9.36
C VAL A 210 -9.30 -6.29 10.66
N ASP A 211 -8.75 -5.07 10.72
CA ASP A 211 -8.86 -4.15 11.85
C ASP A 211 -9.94 -3.10 11.59
N LEU A 212 -10.92 -3.00 12.49
CA LEU A 212 -11.98 -1.99 12.44
C LEU A 212 -11.52 -0.63 12.99
N GLY A 213 -10.30 -0.54 13.53
CA GLY A 213 -9.77 0.69 14.10
C GLY A 213 -10.56 1.17 15.32
N THR A 214 -10.73 2.48 15.43
CA THR A 214 -11.46 3.15 16.53
C THR A 214 -12.86 3.59 16.14
N VAL A 215 -13.49 2.95 15.16
CA VAL A 215 -14.85 3.29 14.73
C VAL A 215 -15.81 3.16 15.91
N ASN A 216 -16.23 4.30 16.47
CA ASN A 216 -17.12 4.38 17.62
C ASN A 216 -18.42 5.13 17.30
N ASP A 217 -18.46 5.92 16.22
CA ASP A 217 -19.63 6.70 15.80
C ASP A 217 -19.93 6.47 14.31
N ILE A 218 -21.22 6.25 14.01
CA ILE A 218 -21.76 6.09 12.65
C ILE A 218 -21.53 7.38 11.84
N LYS A 219 -21.49 8.55 12.48
CA LYS A 219 -21.30 9.86 11.80
C LYS A 219 -19.94 10.01 11.13
N GLU A 220 -18.96 9.21 11.54
CA GLU A 220 -17.62 9.21 10.94
C GLU A 220 -17.54 8.27 9.72
N MET A 221 -18.61 7.53 9.43
CA MET A 221 -18.67 6.54 8.37
C MET A 221 -19.30 7.09 7.08
N PRO A 222 -18.95 6.54 5.91
CA PRO A 222 -19.56 6.95 4.65
C PRO A 222 -21.06 6.66 4.63
N GLU A 223 -21.82 7.49 3.90
CA GLU A 223 -23.28 7.35 3.72
C GLU A 223 -23.68 6.85 2.31
N GLN A 224 -22.71 6.61 1.42
CA GLN A 224 -22.96 6.19 0.04
C GLN A 224 -23.48 4.75 -0.03
N GLY A 225 -24.64 4.55 -0.66
CA GLY A 225 -25.20 3.24 -0.99
C GLY A 225 -26.44 2.88 -0.15
N ALA A 226 -27.38 2.17 -0.75
CA ALA A 226 -28.68 1.87 -0.16
C ALA A 226 -28.59 1.00 1.11
N LEU A 227 -27.55 0.16 1.22
CA LEU A 227 -27.33 -0.73 2.37
C LEU A 227 -26.33 -0.16 3.38
N GLN A 228 -25.72 0.99 3.08
CA GLN A 228 -24.65 1.59 3.87
C GLN A 228 -25.07 1.94 5.31
N PRO A 229 -26.26 2.54 5.57
CA PRO A 229 -26.67 2.82 6.94
C PRO A 229 -26.78 1.56 7.81
N CYS A 230 -27.27 0.44 7.24
CA CYS A 230 -27.37 -0.84 7.94
C CYS A 230 -25.99 -1.46 8.17
N PHE A 231 -25.09 -1.38 7.18
CA PHE A 231 -23.68 -1.77 7.34
C PHE A 231 -23.02 -1.00 8.49
N ASN A 232 -23.16 0.33 8.53
CA ASN A 232 -22.56 1.19 9.56
C ASN A 232 -23.05 0.81 10.97
N GLN A 233 -24.36 0.59 11.13
CA GLN A 233 -24.94 0.15 12.40
C GLN A 233 -24.37 -1.21 12.85
N LEU A 234 -24.24 -2.17 11.94
CA LEU A 234 -23.66 -3.48 12.25
C LEU A 234 -22.17 -3.37 12.61
N LEU A 235 -21.40 -2.58 11.87
CA LEU A 235 -19.96 -2.41 12.11
C LEU A 235 -19.70 -1.79 13.49
N VAL A 236 -20.41 -0.70 13.84
CA VAL A 236 -20.31 -0.05 15.15
C VAL A 236 -20.69 -1.01 16.28
N ALA A 237 -21.75 -1.82 16.10
CA ALA A 237 -22.14 -2.81 17.10
C ALA A 237 -21.06 -3.89 17.31
N TYR A 238 -20.38 -4.33 16.24
CA TYR A 238 -19.24 -5.26 16.34
C TYR A 238 -18.06 -4.63 17.07
N ALA A 239 -17.69 -3.40 16.72
CA ALA A 239 -16.59 -2.67 17.34
C ALA A 239 -16.84 -2.41 18.83
N ALA A 240 -18.07 -2.04 19.21
CA ALA A 240 -18.50 -1.83 20.60
C ALA A 240 -18.48 -3.12 21.44
N GLY A 241 -18.73 -4.28 20.80
CA GLY A 241 -18.60 -5.60 21.43
C GLY A 241 -17.15 -6.08 21.62
N GLY A 242 -16.15 -5.23 21.35
CA GLY A 242 -14.72 -5.57 21.48
C GLY A 242 -14.15 -6.38 20.31
N LYS A 243 -14.95 -6.70 19.29
CA LYS A 243 -14.52 -7.45 18.10
C LYS A 243 -13.85 -6.51 17.08
N ARG A 244 -12.68 -5.95 17.42
CA ARG A 244 -11.97 -5.00 16.53
C ARG A 244 -11.04 -5.63 15.52
N LYS A 245 -10.50 -6.83 15.81
CA LYS A 245 -9.68 -7.61 14.88
C LYS A 245 -10.44 -8.84 14.44
N LEU A 246 -10.86 -8.87 13.19
CA LEU A 246 -11.65 -9.95 12.61
C LEU A 246 -10.74 -10.89 11.82
N LYS A 247 -10.62 -12.12 12.28
CA LYS A 247 -10.07 -13.21 11.44
C LYS A 247 -11.12 -13.64 10.41
N GLN A 248 -10.71 -14.43 9.42
CA GLN A 248 -11.57 -14.86 8.32
C GLN A 248 -12.94 -15.39 8.78
N ASN A 249 -12.98 -16.27 9.79
CA ASN A 249 -14.25 -16.82 10.29
C ASN A 249 -15.19 -15.76 10.86
N MET A 250 -14.65 -14.73 11.53
CA MET A 250 -15.44 -13.60 12.04
C MET A 250 -15.88 -12.65 10.94
N LEU A 251 -15.07 -12.51 9.89
CA LEU A 251 -15.42 -11.74 8.70
C LEU A 251 -16.56 -12.42 7.93
N ASP A 252 -16.48 -13.74 7.77
CA ASP A 252 -17.54 -14.55 7.17
C ASP A 252 -18.83 -14.48 8.01
N GLU A 253 -18.74 -14.53 9.34
CA GLU A 253 -19.88 -14.33 10.26
C GLU A 253 -20.49 -12.93 10.10
N PHE A 254 -19.66 -11.89 10.02
CA PHE A 254 -20.12 -10.52 9.79
C PHE A 254 -20.86 -10.41 8.47
N ALA A 255 -20.26 -10.89 7.38
CA ALA A 255 -20.84 -10.81 6.05
C ALA A 255 -22.17 -11.57 5.98
N ALA A 256 -22.25 -12.78 6.55
CA ALA A 256 -23.50 -13.53 6.64
C ALA A 256 -24.57 -12.75 7.43
N LYS A 257 -24.20 -12.13 8.57
CA LYS A 257 -25.13 -11.32 9.35
C LYS A 257 -25.60 -10.08 8.58
N PHE A 258 -24.69 -9.40 7.90
CA PHE A 258 -25.03 -8.27 7.03
C PHE A 258 -26.02 -8.70 5.95
N MET A 259 -25.75 -9.80 5.24
CA MET A 259 -26.64 -10.30 4.20
C MET A 259 -28.02 -10.66 4.74
N ASN A 260 -28.10 -11.31 5.90
CA ASN A 260 -29.39 -11.69 6.50
C ASN A 260 -30.18 -10.51 7.09
N THR A 261 -29.49 -9.45 7.54
CA THR A 261 -30.12 -8.34 8.27
C THR A 261 -30.43 -7.16 7.36
N CYS A 262 -29.51 -6.83 6.45
CA CYS A 262 -29.55 -5.61 5.64
C CYS A 262 -30.15 -5.85 4.26
N LYS A 263 -29.86 -7.00 3.65
CA LYS A 263 -30.42 -7.37 2.36
C LYS A 263 -31.63 -8.27 2.61
N LYS A 264 -32.84 -7.71 2.49
CA LYS A 264 -34.06 -8.54 2.60
C LYS A 264 -33.99 -9.64 1.53
N PRO A 265 -34.41 -10.89 1.85
CA PRO A 265 -34.64 -11.88 0.81
C PRO A 265 -35.71 -11.32 -0.14
N ASP A 266 -35.43 -11.34 -1.44
CA ASP A 266 -36.46 -11.11 -2.47
C ASP A 266 -37.54 -12.20 -2.41
#